data_AF-A0A3D1RSB5-F1
#
_entry.id   AF-A0A3D1RSB5-F1
#
_cell.length_a   1.000
_cell.length_b   1.000
_cell.length_c   1.000
_cell.angle_alpha   90.00
_cell.angle_beta   90.00
_cell.angle_gamma   90.00
#
_symmetry.space_group_name_H-M   'P 1'
#
loop_
_entity.id
_entity.type
_entity.pdbx_description
1 polymer ?
#
loop_
_entity_poly.entity_id
_entity_poly.type
_entity_poly.pdbx_seq_one_letter_code
_entity_poly.pdbx_strand_id
1 'polypeptide(L)'
;MFNLPWMGYLLAAAHYLSNLIIGFLLRFRPETAIFHPPIPHHLFRAACAELSNYEEAPPATGKLLSDAIRTALSNVMAVGGFIIIFAVIARMLTVWGIMDILALILTKLMAVFDLSYPIAYGISTGLFEITIGSRTIAASQADLLPKILAVSALLAFSGLSIIAQVMSILVQTPVRLSFYLKMRFSQVIVSIGLTM
;
A
#
# COMPACT_ATOMS: atom_id res chain seq x y z
N MET A 1 4.44 -7.18 -15.85
CA MET A 1 3.26 -6.43 -16.35
C MET A 1 3.52 -5.86 -17.73
N PHE A 2 4.48 -4.94 -17.87
CA PHE A 2 4.78 -4.29 -19.15
C PHE A 2 5.89 -4.96 -19.99
N ASN A 3 6.42 -6.10 -19.52
CA ASN A 3 7.56 -6.82 -20.12
C ASN A 3 8.83 -5.96 -20.38
N LEU A 4 8.94 -4.84 -19.65
CA LEU A 4 10.05 -3.89 -19.72
C LEU A 4 10.62 -3.71 -18.29
N PRO A 5 11.80 -4.29 -17.98
CA PRO A 5 12.35 -4.27 -16.63
C PRO A 5 12.60 -2.87 -16.05
N TRP A 6 13.05 -1.93 -16.88
CA TRP A 6 13.34 -0.55 -16.48
C TRP A 6 12.11 0.17 -15.89
N MET A 7 10.92 -0.18 -16.38
CA MET A 7 9.66 0.39 -15.89
C MET A 7 9.32 -0.06 -14.48
N GLY A 8 9.71 -1.29 -14.12
CA GLY A 8 9.59 -1.77 -12.75
C GLY A 8 10.43 -0.96 -11.78
N TYR A 9 11.67 -0.63 -12.18
CA TYR A 9 12.54 0.25 -11.38
C TYR A 9 11.98 1.67 -11.26
N LEU A 10 11.46 2.23 -12.34
CA LEU A 10 10.81 3.56 -12.32
C LEU A 10 9.63 3.59 -11.34
N LEU A 11 8.69 2.64 -11.47
CA LEU A 11 7.51 2.57 -10.60
C LEU A 11 7.90 2.33 -9.13
N ALA A 12 8.89 1.47 -8.88
CA ALA A 12 9.40 1.24 -7.54
C ALA A 12 10.03 2.52 -6.96
N ALA A 13 10.91 3.18 -7.71
CA ALA A 13 11.56 4.41 -7.26
C ALA A 13 10.54 5.51 -6.97
N ALA A 14 9.58 5.76 -7.85
CA ALA A 14 8.53 6.74 -7.64
C ALA A 14 7.68 6.42 -6.40
N HIS A 15 7.31 5.15 -6.20
CA HIS A 15 6.53 4.71 -5.05
C HIS A 15 7.29 4.85 -3.72
N TYR A 16 8.56 4.43 -3.68
CA TYR A 16 9.37 4.51 -2.45
C TYR A 16 9.77 5.94 -2.12
N LEU A 17 10.17 6.73 -3.12
CA LEU A 17 10.57 8.11 -2.92
C LEU A 17 9.38 9.00 -2.52
N SER A 18 8.20 8.78 -3.09
CA SER A 18 6.98 9.48 -2.66
C SER A 18 6.65 9.20 -1.19
N ASN A 19 6.72 7.94 -0.74
CA ASN A 19 6.56 7.59 0.67
C ASN A 19 7.58 8.31 1.57
N LEU A 20 8.85 8.34 1.15
CA LEU A 20 9.92 8.99 1.89
C LEU A 20 9.66 10.50 2.03
N ILE A 21 9.27 11.16 0.94
CA ILE A 21 8.91 12.59 0.93
C ILE A 21 7.75 12.87 1.87
N ILE A 22 6.66 12.08 1.81
CA ILE A 22 5.52 12.23 2.72
C ILE A 22 5.95 12.04 4.18
N GLY A 23 6.80 11.03 4.46
CA GLY A 23 7.36 10.81 5.79
C GLY A 23 8.17 12.01 6.31
N PHE A 24 9.01 12.60 5.46
CA PHE A 24 9.75 13.82 5.80
C PHE A 24 8.81 15.01 6.05
N LEU A 25 7.77 15.20 5.23
CA LEU A 25 6.80 16.28 5.43
C LEU A 25 6.02 16.12 6.74
N LEU A 26 5.70 14.89 7.13
CA LEU A 26 5.02 14.59 8.39
C LEU A 26 5.88 14.84 9.63
N ARG A 27 7.22 14.70 9.52
CA ARG A 27 8.16 14.97 10.62
C ARG A 27 8.04 16.39 11.18
N PHE A 28 7.67 17.36 10.32
CA PHE A 28 7.54 18.76 10.73
C PHE A 28 6.21 19.11 11.38
N ARG A 29 5.32 18.12 11.62
CA ARG A 29 4.12 18.36 12.41
C ARG A 29 4.50 18.48 13.89
N PRO A 30 3.99 19.50 14.59
CA PRO A 30 4.31 19.70 16.00
C PRO A 30 3.90 18.47 16.81
N GLU A 31 4.88 17.86 17.48
CA GLU A 31 4.63 16.82 18.47
C GLU A 31 3.79 17.41 19.60
N THR A 32 2.66 16.77 19.92
CA THR A 32 2.21 16.76 21.32
C THR A 32 3.35 16.16 22.13
N ALA A 33 3.87 16.84 23.14
CA ALA A 33 5.04 16.40 23.89
C ALA A 33 4.94 14.91 24.32
N ILE A 34 5.66 14.03 23.63
CA ILE A 34 5.83 12.63 24.04
C ILE A 34 7.19 12.56 24.73
N PHE A 35 7.23 11.91 25.88
CA PHE A 35 8.47 11.66 26.60
C PHE A 35 9.35 10.74 25.75
N HIS A 36 10.45 11.28 25.21
CA HIS A 36 11.45 10.47 24.52
C HIS A 36 12.40 9.88 25.55
N PRO A 37 12.39 8.54 25.78
CA PRO A 37 13.43 7.93 26.58
C PRO A 37 14.80 8.19 25.93
N PRO A 38 15.86 8.38 26.73
CA PRO A 38 17.19 8.65 26.19
C PRO A 38 17.64 7.50 25.28
N ILE A 39 18.03 7.83 24.05
CA ILE A 39 18.52 6.84 23.09
C ILE A 39 19.88 6.33 23.56
N PRO A 40 20.05 5.02 23.81
CA PRO A 40 21.33 4.49 24.26
C PRO A 40 22.41 4.62 23.17
N HIS A 41 23.62 5.04 23.54
CA HIS A 41 24.76 5.22 22.62
C HIS A 41 25.19 3.94 21.88
N HIS A 42 24.80 2.76 22.36
CA HIS A 42 25.12 1.47 21.75
C HIS A 42 23.86 0.62 21.54
N LEU A 43 23.11 0.89 20.47
CA LEU A 43 21.87 0.19 20.12
C LEU A 43 22.00 -1.35 20.15
N PHE A 44 23.13 -1.89 19.67
CA PHE A 44 23.36 -3.34 19.65
C PHE A 44 23.50 -3.93 21.06
N ARG A 45 24.26 -3.26 21.95
CA ARG A 45 24.38 -3.70 23.35
C ARG A 45 23.08 -3.54 24.11
N ALA A 46 22.33 -2.46 23.85
CA ALA A 46 21.01 -2.27 24.43
C ALA A 46 20.04 -3.37 23.99
N ALA A 47 20.01 -3.73 22.70
CA ALA A 47 19.19 -4.83 22.19
C ALA A 47 19.58 -6.19 22.79
N CYS A 48 20.89 -6.48 22.92
CA CYS A 48 21.36 -7.71 23.57
C CYS A 48 21.02 -7.74 25.07
N ALA A 49 21.11 -6.60 25.76
CA ALA A 49 20.77 -6.48 27.18
C ALA A 49 19.26 -6.64 27.41
N GLU A 50 18.42 -6.09 26.54
CA GLU A 50 16.97 -6.27 26.58
C GLU A 50 16.59 -7.74 26.39
N LEU A 51 17.28 -8.41 25.46
CA LEU A 51 17.10 -9.84 25.19
C LEU A 51 17.52 -10.71 26.39
N SER A 52 18.58 -10.32 27.12
CA SER A 52 18.99 -11.01 28.35
C SER A 52 18.13 -10.66 29.56
N ASN A 53 17.55 -9.46 29.63
CA ASN A 53 16.69 -9.05 30.75
C ASN A 53 15.28 -9.64 30.68
N TYR A 54 14.90 -10.26 29.56
CA TYR A 54 13.64 -11.03 29.39
C TYR A 54 13.67 -12.39 30.13
N GLU A 55 14.71 -12.67 30.93
CA GLU A 55 15.03 -13.93 31.60
C GLU A 55 14.31 -14.21 32.93
N GLU A 56 13.19 -13.57 33.28
CA GLU A 56 12.42 -14.05 34.45
C GLU A 56 11.85 -15.48 34.24
N ALA A 57 11.78 -15.93 32.98
CA ALA A 57 11.86 -17.36 32.57
C ALA A 57 12.05 -17.42 31.04
N PRO A 58 13.28 -17.57 30.51
CA PRO A 58 13.50 -17.46 29.08
C PRO A 58 12.70 -18.55 28.34
N PRO A 59 11.79 -18.21 27.41
CA PRO A 59 11.25 -19.21 26.50
C PRO A 59 12.45 -19.85 25.79
N ALA A 60 12.56 -21.18 25.80
CA ALA A 60 13.61 -21.90 25.07
C ALA A 60 13.73 -21.28 23.67
N THR A 61 14.94 -21.06 23.15
CA THR A 61 15.17 -20.40 21.85
C THR A 61 14.29 -20.96 20.73
N GLY A 62 13.94 -22.25 20.79
CA GLY A 62 12.97 -22.90 19.91
C GLY A 62 11.52 -22.37 20.01
N LYS A 63 11.06 -21.93 21.18
CA LYS A 63 9.74 -21.28 21.37
C LYS A 63 9.70 -19.90 20.70
N LEU A 64 10.72 -19.06 20.87
CA LEU A 64 10.79 -17.76 20.17
C LEU A 64 10.78 -17.95 18.65
N LEU A 65 11.55 -18.92 18.14
CA LEU A 65 11.54 -19.26 16.71
C LEU A 65 10.17 -19.78 16.25
N SER A 66 9.56 -20.70 17.02
CA SER A 66 8.21 -21.23 16.75
C SER A 66 7.15 -20.12 16.72
N ASP A 67 7.21 -19.20 17.68
CA ASP A 67 6.30 -18.05 17.77
C ASP A 67 6.48 -17.12 16.56
N ALA A 68 7.72 -16.79 16.19
CA ALA A 68 8.01 -16.00 15.01
C ALA A 68 7.50 -16.65 13.71
N ILE A 69 7.68 -17.97 13.54
CA ILE A 69 7.17 -18.73 12.40
C ILE A 69 5.63 -18.69 12.38
N ARG A 70 4.97 -18.93 13.53
CA ARG A 70 3.50 -18.89 13.63
C ARG A 70 2.94 -17.51 13.29
N THR A 71 3.58 -16.45 13.79
CA THR A 71 3.20 -15.07 13.47
C THR A 71 3.39 -14.77 11.98
N ALA A 72 4.51 -15.18 11.39
CA ALA A 72 4.75 -15.00 9.95
C ALA A 72 3.69 -15.71 9.10
N LEU A 73 3.37 -16.98 9.42
CA LEU A 73 2.32 -17.73 8.74
C LEU A 73 0.95 -17.07 8.90
N SER A 74 0.59 -16.64 10.11
CA SER A 74 -0.66 -15.93 10.37
C SER A 74 -0.77 -14.65 9.54
N ASN A 75 0.31 -13.86 9.50
CA ASN A 75 0.36 -12.63 8.71
C ASN A 75 0.20 -12.91 7.21
N VAL A 76 0.92 -13.90 6.66
CA VAL A 76 0.80 -14.27 5.24
C VAL A 76 -0.61 -14.77 4.91
N MET A 77 -1.21 -15.60 5.78
CA MET A 77 -2.60 -16.06 5.60
C MET A 77 -3.59 -14.90 5.64
N ALA A 78 -3.40 -13.93 6.55
CA ALA A 78 -4.23 -12.74 6.59
C ALA A 78 -4.10 -11.94 5.27
N VAL A 79 -2.87 -11.68 4.79
CA VAL A 79 -2.64 -11.00 3.51
C VAL A 79 -3.35 -11.72 2.37
N GLY A 80 -3.16 -13.03 2.25
CA GLY A 80 -3.79 -13.86 1.23
C GLY A 80 -5.31 -13.84 1.30
N GLY A 81 -5.88 -13.92 2.51
CA GLY A 81 -7.31 -13.83 2.75
C GLY A 81 -7.91 -12.51 2.27
N PHE A 82 -7.28 -11.37 2.60
CA PHE A 82 -7.70 -10.05 2.10
C PHE A 82 -7.61 -9.97 0.56
N ILE A 83 -6.55 -10.47 -0.05
CA ILE A 83 -6.41 -10.48 -1.51
C ILE A 83 -7.53 -11.30 -2.15
N ILE A 84 -7.79 -12.52 -1.66
CA ILE A 84 -8.81 -13.42 -2.22
C ILE A 84 -10.21 -12.80 -2.09
N ILE A 85 -10.58 -12.32 -0.91
CA ILE A 85 -11.92 -11.74 -0.68
C ILE A 85 -12.14 -10.53 -1.60
N PHE A 86 -11.18 -9.61 -1.67
CA PHE A 86 -11.31 -8.43 -2.54
C PHE A 86 -11.28 -8.79 -4.04
N ALA A 87 -10.52 -9.81 -4.45
CA ALA A 87 -10.56 -10.31 -5.82
C ALA A 87 -11.95 -10.89 -6.18
N VAL A 88 -12.56 -11.66 -5.28
CA VAL A 88 -13.92 -12.20 -5.47
C VAL A 88 -14.94 -11.07 -5.52
N ILE A 89 -14.89 -10.11 -4.60
CA ILE A 89 -15.77 -8.93 -4.60
C ILE A 89 -15.61 -8.15 -5.90
N ALA A 90 -14.38 -7.84 -6.32
CA ALA A 90 -14.11 -7.15 -7.57
C ALA A 90 -14.70 -7.89 -8.77
N ARG A 91 -14.62 -9.23 -8.77
CA ARG A 91 -15.22 -10.07 -9.81
C ARG A 91 -16.75 -10.03 -9.80
N MET A 92 -17.38 -10.06 -8.63
CA MET A 92 -18.84 -9.94 -8.50
C MET A 92 -19.32 -8.57 -9.00
N LEU A 93 -18.67 -7.49 -8.57
CA LEU A 93 -18.99 -6.12 -9.02
C LEU A 93 -18.79 -5.93 -10.52
N THR A 94 -17.81 -6.64 -11.11
CA THR A 94 -17.62 -6.69 -12.56
C THR A 94 -18.81 -7.35 -13.26
N VAL A 95 -19.23 -8.53 -12.79
CA VAL A 95 -20.36 -9.28 -13.39
C VAL A 95 -21.68 -8.51 -13.25
N TRP A 96 -21.85 -7.76 -12.16
CA TRP A 96 -23.01 -6.91 -11.95
C TRP A 96 -23.00 -5.60 -12.73
N GLY A 97 -21.93 -5.29 -13.49
CA GLY A 97 -21.79 -4.05 -14.25
C GLY A 97 -21.48 -2.81 -13.41
N ILE A 98 -21.21 -2.97 -12.11
CA ILE A 98 -20.87 -1.84 -11.21
C ILE A 98 -19.51 -1.25 -11.59
N MET A 99 -18.57 -2.09 -12.02
CA MET A 99 -17.25 -1.63 -12.48
C MET A 99 -17.35 -0.72 -13.71
N ASP A 100 -18.26 -1.03 -14.64
CA ASP A 100 -18.50 -0.19 -15.83
C ASP A 100 -19.09 1.18 -15.44
N ILE A 101 -20.02 1.20 -14.47
CA ILE A 101 -20.56 2.46 -13.94
C ILE A 101 -19.45 3.31 -13.32
N LEU A 102 -18.60 2.72 -12.48
CA LEU A 102 -17.46 3.40 -11.87
C LEU A 102 -16.48 3.93 -12.94
N ALA A 103 -16.19 3.12 -13.96
CA ALA A 103 -15.32 3.50 -15.06
C ALA A 103 -15.89 4.68 -15.86
N LEU A 104 -17.19 4.69 -16.15
CA LEU A 104 -17.87 5.79 -16.83
C LEU A 104 -17.83 7.09 -16.02
N ILE A 105 -18.10 7.01 -14.71
CA ILE A 105 -18.01 8.17 -13.80
C ILE A 105 -16.58 8.71 -13.80
N LEU A 106 -15.59 7.83 -13.65
CA LEU A 106 -14.18 8.23 -13.61
C LEU A 106 -13.72 8.84 -14.93
N THR A 107 -14.13 8.26 -16.06
CA THR A 107 -13.84 8.81 -17.41
C THR A 107 -14.39 10.23 -17.54
N LYS A 108 -15.63 10.47 -17.10
CA LYS A 108 -16.23 11.82 -17.13
C LYS A 108 -15.52 12.80 -16.20
N LEU A 109 -15.20 12.37 -14.98
CA LEU A 109 -14.52 13.21 -14.00
C LEU A 109 -13.11 13.61 -14.45
N MET A 110 -12.43 12.70 -15.16
CA MET A 110 -11.07 12.88 -15.66
C MET A 110 -11.03 13.26 -17.15
N ALA A 111 -12.15 13.75 -17.73
CA ALA A 111 -12.21 14.10 -19.15
C ALA A 111 -11.19 15.17 -19.55
N VAL A 112 -10.83 16.06 -18.62
CA VAL A 112 -9.78 17.10 -18.82
C VAL A 112 -8.40 16.48 -19.06
N PHE A 113 -8.17 15.25 -18.61
CA PHE A 113 -6.91 14.52 -18.76
C PHE A 113 -6.95 13.46 -19.88
N ASP A 114 -8.00 13.46 -20.71
CA ASP A 114 -8.23 12.50 -21.81
C ASP A 114 -8.08 11.03 -21.37
N LEU A 115 -8.60 10.71 -20.19
CA LEU A 115 -8.49 9.38 -19.62
C LEU A 115 -9.37 8.38 -20.39
N SER A 116 -8.75 7.44 -21.09
CA SER A 116 -9.50 6.42 -21.82
C SER A 116 -10.29 5.47 -20.89
N TYR A 117 -11.46 5.02 -21.37
CA TYR A 117 -12.32 4.08 -20.65
C TYR A 117 -11.59 2.81 -20.16
N PRO A 118 -10.73 2.13 -20.95
CA PRO A 118 -10.01 0.95 -20.47
C PRO A 118 -9.11 1.22 -19.26
N ILE A 119 -8.48 2.40 -19.20
CA ILE A 119 -7.67 2.79 -18.04
C ILE A 119 -8.57 3.08 -16.85
N ALA A 120 -9.66 3.83 -17.05
CA ALA A 120 -10.62 4.13 -15.99
C ALA A 120 -11.25 2.86 -15.38
N TYR A 121 -11.52 1.85 -16.21
CA TYR A 121 -11.98 0.53 -15.78
C TYR A 121 -10.93 -0.22 -14.97
N GLY A 122 -9.67 -0.18 -15.43
CA GLY A 122 -8.54 -0.77 -14.72
C GLY A 122 -8.29 -0.10 -13.36
N ILE A 123 -8.40 1.24 -13.27
CA ILE A 123 -8.34 1.98 -12.00
C ILE A 123 -9.50 1.56 -11.10
N SER A 124 -10.73 1.52 -11.61
CA SER A 124 -11.93 1.13 -10.83
C SER A 124 -11.79 -0.27 -10.24
N THR A 125 -11.28 -1.23 -11.01
CA THR A 125 -10.99 -2.58 -10.51
C THR A 125 -9.85 -2.57 -9.50
N GLY A 126 -8.81 -1.78 -9.77
CA GLY A 126 -7.65 -1.56 -8.93
C GLY A 126 -7.96 -0.98 -7.56
N LEU A 127 -9.01 -0.15 -7.46
CA LEU A 127 -9.50 0.37 -6.19
C LEU A 127 -9.87 -0.77 -5.24
N PHE A 128 -10.29 -1.94 -5.73
CA PHE A 128 -10.57 -3.10 -4.88
C PHE A 128 -9.34 -3.99 -4.71
N GLU A 129 -8.70 -4.36 -5.81
CA GLU A 129 -7.52 -5.22 -5.81
C GLU A 129 -6.50 -4.73 -6.87
N ILE A 130 -5.34 -4.30 -6.39
CA ILE A 130 -4.35 -3.60 -7.22
C ILE A 130 -3.77 -4.50 -8.31
N THR A 131 -3.54 -5.78 -8.03
CA THR A 131 -2.89 -6.70 -8.97
C THR A 131 -3.74 -6.88 -10.23
N ILE A 132 -5.04 -7.11 -10.07
CA ILE A 132 -6.04 -7.23 -11.13
C ILE A 132 -6.15 -5.89 -11.85
N GLY A 133 -6.37 -4.79 -11.13
CA GLY A 133 -6.50 -3.46 -11.76
C GLY A 133 -5.29 -3.06 -12.58
N SER A 134 -4.09 -3.22 -12.02
CA SER A 134 -2.83 -2.91 -12.70
C SER A 134 -2.66 -3.80 -13.94
N ARG A 135 -3.02 -5.09 -13.86
CA ARG A 135 -2.95 -6.02 -15.01
C ARG A 135 -3.92 -5.59 -16.11
N THR A 136 -5.12 -5.17 -15.75
CA THR A 136 -6.13 -4.65 -16.67
C THR A 136 -5.64 -3.37 -17.36
N ILE A 137 -5.03 -2.44 -16.63
CA ILE A 137 -4.43 -1.22 -17.22
C ILE A 137 -3.32 -1.60 -18.19
N ALA A 138 -2.39 -2.46 -17.77
CA ALA A 138 -1.26 -2.87 -18.59
C ALA A 138 -1.67 -3.59 -19.88
N ALA A 139 -2.77 -4.35 -19.85
CA ALA A 139 -3.31 -5.07 -20.99
C ALA A 139 -4.19 -4.21 -21.93
N SER A 140 -4.53 -2.98 -21.55
CA SER A 140 -5.34 -2.09 -22.40
C SER A 140 -4.59 -1.69 -23.68
N GLN A 141 -5.30 -1.15 -24.69
CA GLN A 141 -4.69 -0.64 -25.92
C GLN A 141 -4.27 0.84 -25.85
N ALA A 142 -4.37 1.47 -24.67
CA ALA A 142 -4.00 2.87 -24.50
C ALA A 142 -2.49 3.10 -24.65
N ASP A 143 -2.11 4.37 -24.82
CA ASP A 143 -0.71 4.77 -24.88
C ASP A 143 0.05 4.42 -23.59
N LEU A 144 1.36 4.30 -23.74
CA LEU A 144 2.22 3.80 -22.68
C LEU A 144 2.25 4.73 -21.45
N LEU A 145 2.38 6.05 -21.68
CA LEU A 145 2.48 7.02 -20.59
C LEU A 145 1.22 7.01 -19.69
N PRO A 146 -0.02 7.13 -20.20
CA PRO A 146 -1.24 7.00 -19.39
C PRO A 146 -1.31 5.71 -18.58
N LYS A 147 -0.87 4.57 -19.14
CA LYS A 147 -0.83 3.29 -18.42
C LYS A 147 0.12 3.33 -17.23
N ILE A 148 1.34 3.84 -17.42
CA ILE A 148 2.35 3.91 -16.36
C ILE A 148 1.87 4.86 -15.26
N LEU A 149 1.34 6.03 -15.62
CA LEU A 149 0.81 7.00 -14.65
C LEU A 149 -0.34 6.41 -13.84
N ALA A 150 -1.28 5.72 -14.50
CA ALA A 150 -2.40 5.07 -13.82
C ALA A 150 -1.95 3.92 -12.89
N VAL A 151 -0.99 3.10 -13.31
CA VAL A 151 -0.42 2.05 -12.44
C VAL A 151 0.35 2.67 -11.27
N SER A 152 1.15 3.72 -11.49
CA SER A 152 1.86 4.44 -10.43
C SER A 152 0.90 5.02 -9.39
N ALA A 153 -0.17 5.67 -9.85
CA ALA A 153 -1.23 6.19 -9.00
C ALA A 153 -1.88 5.07 -8.17
N LEU A 154 -2.19 3.94 -8.79
CA LEU A 154 -2.85 2.83 -8.13
C LEU A 154 -1.95 2.17 -7.07
N LEU A 155 -0.67 1.99 -7.37
CA LEU A 155 0.33 1.50 -6.42
C LEU A 155 0.46 2.44 -5.22
N ALA A 156 0.55 3.75 -5.45
CA ALA A 156 0.61 4.76 -4.39
C ALA A 156 -0.67 4.77 -3.53
N PHE A 157 -1.86 4.60 -4.13
CA PHE A 157 -3.11 4.56 -3.39
C PHE A 157 -3.27 3.31 -2.51
N SER A 158 -2.65 2.18 -2.90
CA SER A 158 -2.68 0.88 -2.19
C SER A 158 -4.01 0.12 -2.23
N GLY A 159 -5.09 0.64 -2.84
CA GLY A 159 -6.36 -0.10 -2.99
C GLY A 159 -7.04 -0.47 -1.67
N LEU A 160 -8.32 -0.82 -1.71
CA LEU A 160 -9.13 -1.11 -0.52
C LEU A 160 -8.66 -2.37 0.20
N SER A 161 -8.17 -3.39 -0.52
CA SER A 161 -7.64 -4.62 0.08
C SER A 161 -6.47 -4.34 1.03
N ILE A 162 -5.44 -3.61 0.59
CA ILE A 162 -4.28 -3.29 1.43
C ILE A 162 -4.66 -2.27 2.51
N ILE A 163 -5.55 -1.30 2.21
CA ILE A 163 -6.04 -0.35 3.22
C ILE A 163 -6.74 -1.12 4.36
N ALA A 164 -7.65 -2.04 4.05
CA ALA A 164 -8.35 -2.85 5.04
C ALA A 164 -7.38 -3.71 5.85
N GLN A 165 -6.43 -4.34 5.17
CA GLN A 165 -5.38 -5.13 5.81
C GLN A 165 -4.53 -4.30 6.78
N VAL A 166 -4.06 -3.13 6.36
CA VAL A 166 -3.26 -2.21 7.20
C VAL A 166 -4.07 -1.75 8.41
N MET A 167 -5.35 -1.39 8.21
CA MET A 167 -6.21 -0.99 9.32
C MET A 167 -6.50 -2.12 10.30
N SER A 168 -6.60 -3.37 9.82
CA SER A 168 -6.75 -4.54 10.70
C SER A 168 -5.54 -4.73 11.61
N ILE A 169 -4.32 -4.42 11.12
CA ILE A 169 -3.08 -4.49 11.90
C ILE A 169 -2.98 -3.29 12.85
N LEU A 170 -3.37 -2.10 12.39
CA LEU A 170 -3.29 -0.84 13.15
C LEU A 170 -4.44 -0.62 14.12
N VAL A 171 -5.37 -1.57 14.28
CA VAL A 171 -6.58 -1.40 15.11
C VAL A 171 -6.26 -1.04 16.57
N GLN A 172 -5.08 -1.46 17.07
CA GLN A 172 -4.61 -1.17 18.43
C GLN A 172 -3.83 0.16 18.55
N THR A 173 -3.65 0.87 17.44
CA THR A 173 -2.91 2.15 17.41
C THR A 173 -3.88 3.33 17.25
N PRO A 174 -3.51 4.54 17.70
CA PRO A 174 -4.37 5.72 17.57
C PRO A 174 -4.46 6.28 16.13
N VAL A 175 -4.06 5.50 15.11
CA VAL A 175 -4.05 5.93 13.71
C VAL A 175 -5.47 5.90 13.13
N ARG A 176 -6.00 7.08 12.81
CA ARG A 176 -7.31 7.23 12.17
C ARG A 176 -7.23 6.87 10.69
N LEU A 177 -8.23 6.13 10.18
CA LEU A 177 -8.36 5.81 8.74
C LEU A 177 -8.34 7.08 7.87
N SER A 178 -9.03 8.14 8.29
CA SER A 178 -9.09 9.40 7.53
C SER A 178 -7.73 10.07 7.38
N PHE A 179 -6.85 9.96 8.38
CA PHE A 179 -5.47 10.43 8.29
C PHE A 179 -4.68 9.59 7.29
N TYR A 180 -4.77 8.27 7.41
CA TYR A 180 -4.07 7.33 6.54
C TYR A 180 -4.44 7.53 5.07
N LEU A 181 -5.74 7.66 4.76
CA LEU A 181 -6.22 7.93 3.40
C LEU A 181 -5.70 9.27 2.87
N LYS A 182 -5.71 10.34 3.67
CA LYS A 182 -5.15 11.64 3.25
C LYS A 182 -3.67 11.53 2.85
N MET A 183 -2.89 10.74 3.60
CA MET A 183 -1.47 10.52 3.28
C MET A 183 -1.30 9.71 2.00
N ARG A 184 -2.14 8.70 1.76
CA ARG A 184 -2.16 7.96 0.49
C ARG A 184 -2.52 8.85 -0.70
N PHE A 185 -3.54 9.69 -0.59
CA PHE A 185 -3.87 10.66 -1.65
C PHE A 185 -2.71 11.64 -1.92
N SER A 186 -2.03 12.10 -0.87
CA SER A 186 -0.85 12.96 -1.03
C SER A 186 0.29 12.20 -1.72
N GLN A 187 0.50 10.93 -1.38
CA GLN A 187 1.48 10.06 -2.01
C GLN A 187 1.18 9.85 -3.50
N VAL A 188 -0.09 9.68 -3.88
CA VAL A 188 -0.49 9.54 -5.29
C VAL A 188 -0.02 10.74 -6.12
N ILE A 189 -0.25 11.96 -5.63
CA ILE A 189 0.16 13.19 -6.32
C ILE A 189 1.68 13.23 -6.52
N VAL A 190 2.43 12.94 -5.45
CA VAL A 190 3.91 12.93 -5.50
C VAL A 190 4.43 11.80 -6.42
N SER A 191 3.85 10.61 -6.35
CA SER A 191 4.25 9.46 -7.17
C SER A 191 4.02 9.72 -8.65
N ILE A 192 2.86 10.28 -9.02
CA ILE A 192 2.57 10.66 -10.41
C ILE A 192 3.60 11.69 -10.89
N GLY A 193 3.87 12.74 -10.11
CA GLY A 193 4.83 13.77 -10.48
C GLY A 193 6.27 13.27 -10.64
N LEU A 194 6.66 12.23 -9.90
CA LEU A 194 7.96 11.55 -10.05
C LEU A 194 8.00 10.55 -11.23
N THR A 195 6.84 10.14 -11.73
CA THR A 195 6.73 9.16 -12.83
C THR A 195 6.67 9.82 -14.21
N MET A 196 6.21 11.09 -14.27
CA MET A 196 6.21 11.91 -15.48
C MET A 196 7.64 12.33 -15.88
#